data_AF-A0A4Q5WCF6-F1
#
_entry.id   AF-A0A4Q5WCF6-F1
#
_cell.length_a   1.000
_cell.length_b   1.000
_cell.length_c   1.000
_cell.angle_alpha   90.00
_cell.angle_beta   90.00
_cell.angle_gamma   90.00
#
_symmetry.space_group_name_H-M   'P 1'
#
loop_
_entity.id
_entity.type
_entity.pdbx_description
1 polymer ?
#
loop_
_entity_poly.entity_id
_entity_poly.type
_entity_poly.pdbx_seq_one_letter_code
_entity_poly.pdbx_strand_id
1 'polypeptide(L)'
;MTRQTPLQSRAGEAAFLLLLTVLIPAAVGLQVFDRLAYTLCLVGLSMLHLPSLLLLYKYYLPQMLLRRRYGLLVALLPVYIFIYELNARLSYYIYMRLPFIPAGYREKLQGAHFDSIPPLLIQNLDYTLLILLAAAGFLFMRDSQRRQQDLAVLQADKWRLELESLQAQVQPHFFFNTLNNLYALSLQASPRTPVMIAHLSGIMRYVLYEARNGQVPLAKEIAFLHSYLDLERIRHEREDAIRFAVQGRPEGHLVEPLLFLPLVENCFKHSLQQAIPGNSIELL
;
A
#
# COMPACT_ATOMS: atom_id res chain seq x y z
N MET A 1 -4.83 -8.73 2.04
CA MET A 1 -4.46 -7.30 2.21
C MET A 1 -5.73 -6.47 2.25
N THR A 2 -6.11 -6.00 3.44
CA THR A 2 -7.32 -5.21 3.67
C THR A 2 -7.15 -3.80 3.12
N ARG A 3 -7.81 -3.50 1.99
CA ARG A 3 -8.12 -2.12 1.60
C ARG A 3 -8.71 -1.42 2.83
N GLN A 4 -8.19 -0.25 3.22
CA GLN A 4 -8.86 0.59 4.22
C GLN A 4 -10.31 0.73 3.79
N THR A 5 -11.23 0.16 4.55
CA THR A 5 -12.64 0.23 4.23
C THR A 5 -13.07 1.71 4.28
N PRO A 6 -14.02 2.14 3.45
CA PRO A 6 -14.56 3.50 3.51
C PRO A 6 -15.04 3.87 4.93
N LEU A 7 -15.33 2.88 5.77
CA LEU A 7 -15.65 3.02 7.19
C LEU A 7 -14.47 3.54 8.04
N GLN A 8 -13.27 2.95 7.93
CA GLN A 8 -12.07 3.39 8.68
C GLN A 8 -11.66 4.82 8.31
N SER A 9 -11.80 5.13 7.03
CA SER A 9 -11.59 6.47 6.49
C SER A 9 -12.56 7.51 7.06
N ARG A 10 -13.83 7.14 7.26
CA ARG A 10 -14.85 8.02 7.86
C ARG A 10 -14.70 8.15 9.38
N ALA A 11 -14.26 7.08 10.05
CA ALA A 11 -14.00 7.09 11.48
C ALA A 11 -12.86 8.05 11.85
N GLY A 12 -11.77 8.06 11.07
CA GLY A 12 -10.67 9.01 11.28
C GLY A 12 -11.08 10.48 11.07
N GLU A 13 -11.94 10.75 10.07
CA GLU A 13 -12.52 12.09 9.85
C GLU A 13 -13.38 12.54 11.02
N ALA A 14 -14.28 11.67 11.47
CA ALA A 14 -15.15 11.96 12.61
C ALA A 14 -14.32 12.22 13.87
N ALA A 15 -13.29 11.39 14.14
CA ALA A 15 -12.40 11.58 15.28
C ALA A 15 -11.62 12.90 15.21
N PHE A 16 -11.13 13.29 14.04
CA PHE A 16 -10.43 14.56 13.84
C PHE A 16 -11.36 15.76 14.08
N LEU A 17 -12.58 15.74 13.54
CA LEU A 17 -13.55 16.80 13.76
C LEU A 17 -14.00 16.87 15.23
N LEU A 18 -14.23 15.72 15.89
CA LEU A 18 -14.54 15.66 17.32
C LEU A 18 -13.38 16.20 18.18
N LEU A 19 -12.14 15.93 17.79
CA LEU A 19 -10.96 16.47 18.47
C LEU A 19 -10.96 18.00 18.43
N LEU A 20 -11.15 18.59 17.25
CA LEU A 20 -11.13 20.04 17.06
C LEU A 20 -12.31 20.75 17.71
N THR A 21 -13.50 20.13 17.70
CA THR A 21 -14.74 20.82 18.08
C THR A 21 -15.19 20.50 19.51
N VAL A 22 -14.84 19.33 20.05
CA VAL A 22 -15.23 18.88 21.41
C VAL A 22 -14.03 18.83 22.34
N LEU A 23 -13.03 18.00 22.04
CA LEU A 23 -11.99 17.63 23.01
C LEU A 23 -11.05 18.81 23.32
N ILE A 24 -10.58 19.53 22.30
CA ILE A 24 -9.71 20.69 22.49
C ILE A 24 -10.44 21.80 23.27
N PRO A 25 -11.66 22.23 22.88
CA PRO A 25 -12.41 23.22 23.64
C PRO A 25 -12.76 22.78 25.06
N ALA A 26 -13.04 21.50 25.28
CA ALA A 26 -13.29 20.97 26.62
C ALA A 26 -12.03 21.07 27.50
N ALA A 27 -10.86 20.68 26.97
CA ALA A 27 -9.59 20.75 27.68
C ALA A 27 -9.23 22.22 28.02
N VAL A 28 -9.36 23.13 27.06
CA VAL A 28 -9.13 24.56 27.28
C VAL A 28 -10.11 25.12 28.31
N GLY A 29 -11.40 24.80 28.19
CA GLY A 29 -12.41 25.31 29.11
C GLY A 29 -12.25 24.78 30.53
N LEU A 30 -11.70 23.58 30.75
CA LEU A 30 -11.36 23.06 32.08
C LEU A 30 -10.15 23.77 32.70
N GLN A 31 -9.24 24.28 31.87
CA GLN A 31 -8.07 25.04 32.34
C GLN A 31 -8.40 26.50 32.63
N VAL A 32 -9.31 27.09 31.85
CA VAL A 32 -9.62 28.53 31.89
C VAL A 32 -10.76 28.85 32.85
N PHE A 33 -11.72 27.95 33.04
CA PHE A 33 -12.91 28.22 33.85
C PHE A 33 -13.00 27.33 35.09
N ASP A 34 -13.30 27.95 36.23
CA ASP A 34 -13.53 27.26 37.50
C ASP A 34 -14.87 26.49 37.55
N ARG A 35 -15.75 26.70 36.56
CA ARG A 35 -17.09 26.09 36.51
C ARG A 35 -17.26 25.26 35.25
N LEU A 36 -17.62 23.98 35.42
CA LEU A 36 -17.92 23.06 34.32
C LEU A 36 -18.98 23.59 33.35
N ALA A 37 -19.97 24.34 33.84
CA ALA A 37 -20.99 24.94 32.99
C ALA A 37 -20.39 25.89 31.93
N TYR A 38 -19.29 26.59 32.23
CA TYR A 38 -18.64 27.50 31.29
C TYR A 38 -17.82 26.73 30.26
N THR A 39 -17.15 25.65 30.68
CA THR A 39 -16.50 24.70 29.76
C THR A 39 -17.49 24.11 28.76
N LEU A 40 -18.66 23.67 29.21
CA LEU A 40 -19.71 23.14 28.34
C LEU A 40 -20.25 24.20 27.38
N CYS A 41 -20.34 25.46 27.83
CA CYS A 41 -20.72 26.57 26.95
C CYS A 41 -19.65 26.83 25.88
N LEU A 42 -18.37 26.71 26.21
CA LEU A 42 -17.28 26.85 25.23
C LEU A 42 -17.33 25.75 24.18
N VAL A 43 -17.51 24.50 24.59
CA VAL A 43 -17.69 23.35 23.68
C VAL A 43 -18.91 23.57 22.78
N GLY A 44 -20.04 24.01 23.35
CA GLY A 44 -21.25 24.30 22.57
C GLY A 44 -21.07 25.42 21.55
N LEU A 45 -20.30 26.46 21.88
CA LEU A 45 -19.94 27.51 20.93
C LEU A 45 -19.02 26.96 19.83
N SER A 46 -18.03 26.13 20.18
CA SER A 46 -17.12 25.50 19.21
C SER A 46 -17.82 24.56 18.23
N MET A 47 -18.89 23.87 18.65
CA MET A 47 -19.74 23.06 17.77
C MET A 47 -20.32 23.87 16.62
N LEU A 48 -20.65 25.15 16.83
CA LEU A 48 -21.25 26.00 15.80
C LEU A 48 -20.24 26.38 14.69
N HIS A 49 -18.94 26.18 14.89
CA HIS A 49 -17.93 26.32 13.84
C HIS A 49 -17.84 25.10 12.91
N LEU A 50 -18.53 24.00 13.21
CA LEU A 50 -18.47 22.76 12.43
C LEU A 50 -18.79 22.94 10.93
N PRO A 51 -19.76 23.77 10.50
CA PRO A 51 -20.01 24.00 9.07
C PRO A 51 -18.83 24.61 8.33
N SER A 52 -18.14 25.61 8.90
CA SER A 52 -16.96 26.23 8.27
C SER A 52 -15.74 25.29 8.29
N LEU A 53 -15.63 24.41 9.27
CA LEU A 53 -14.63 23.34 9.30
C LEU A 53 -14.89 22.27 8.23
N LEU A 54 -16.14 21.86 8.04
CA LEU A 54 -16.50 20.92 6.97
C LEU A 54 -16.24 21.53 5.58
N LEU A 55 -16.56 22.82 5.38
CA LEU A 55 -16.24 23.53 4.15
C LEU A 55 -14.74 23.49 3.86
N LEU A 56 -13.92 23.75 4.88
CA LEU A 56 -12.47 23.71 4.77
C LEU A 56 -11.95 22.33 4.39
N TYR A 57 -12.30 21.35 5.22
CA TYR A 57 -11.73 20.01 5.20
C TYR A 57 -12.22 19.19 4.00
N LYS A 58 -13.51 19.30 3.64
CA LYS A 58 -14.13 18.46 2.61
C LYS A 58 -14.08 19.07 1.22
N TYR A 59 -14.08 20.39 1.12
CA TYR A 59 -14.18 21.08 -0.17
C TYR A 59 -12.93 21.89 -0.50
N TYR A 60 -12.55 22.84 0.34
CA TYR A 60 -11.49 23.79 0.01
C TYR A 60 -10.10 23.13 -0.08
N LEU A 61 -9.63 22.49 0.99
CA LEU A 61 -8.29 21.89 1.01
C LEU A 61 -8.11 20.74 0.01
N PRO A 62 -9.05 19.78 -0.14
CA PRO A 62 -8.89 18.70 -1.11
C PRO A 62 -8.83 19.18 -2.56
N GLN A 63 -9.69 20.15 -2.94
CA GLN A 63 -9.71 20.66 -4.31
C GLN A 63 -8.49 21.50 -4.65
N MET A 64 -7.92 22.20 -3.68
CA MET A 64 -6.79 23.12 -3.91
C MET A 64 -5.45 22.42 -3.69
N LEU A 65 -5.27 21.74 -2.56
CA LEU A 65 -4.01 21.11 -2.16
C LEU A 65 -3.74 19.82 -2.94
N LEU A 66 -4.72 18.90 -3.01
CA LEU A 66 -4.52 17.60 -3.67
C LEU A 66 -4.47 17.70 -5.19
N ARG A 67 -5.19 18.67 -5.79
CA ARG A 67 -5.08 18.97 -7.23
C ARG A 67 -3.93 19.90 -7.58
N ARG A 68 -3.03 20.21 -6.63
CA ARG A 68 -1.84 21.05 -6.81
C ARG A 68 -2.13 22.46 -7.35
N ARG A 69 -3.31 23.02 -7.06
CA ARG A 69 -3.74 24.36 -7.49
C ARG A 69 -3.33 25.42 -6.47
N TYR A 70 -2.03 25.52 -6.18
CA TYR A 70 -1.51 26.37 -5.10
C TYR A 70 -1.80 27.87 -5.29
N GLY A 71 -1.84 28.36 -6.52
CA GLY A 71 -2.21 29.76 -6.79
C GLY A 71 -3.64 30.09 -6.38
N LEU A 72 -4.61 29.20 -6.68
CA LEU A 72 -6.00 29.37 -6.25
C LEU A 72 -6.17 29.15 -4.74
N LEU A 73 -5.36 28.28 -4.14
CA LEU A 73 -5.30 28.14 -2.69
C LEU A 73 -5.01 29.50 -2.06
N VAL A 74 -3.88 30.12 -2.41
CA VAL A 74 -3.49 31.41 -1.83
C VAL A 74 -4.49 32.51 -2.15
N ALA A 75 -5.00 32.57 -3.39
CA ALA A 75 -5.96 33.61 -3.80
C ALA A 75 -7.32 33.53 -3.07
N LEU A 76 -7.81 32.32 -2.77
CA LEU A 76 -9.10 32.11 -2.10
C LEU A 76 -8.99 32.00 -0.57
N LEU A 77 -7.78 31.98 -0.02
CA LEU A 77 -7.57 31.89 1.43
C LEU A 77 -8.22 33.06 2.20
N PRO A 78 -8.11 34.34 1.77
CA PRO A 78 -8.79 35.45 2.43
C PRO A 78 -10.32 35.31 2.42
N VAL A 79 -10.87 34.74 1.34
CA VAL A 79 -12.31 34.46 1.21
C VAL A 79 -12.74 33.41 2.22
N TYR A 80 -11.95 32.34 2.37
CA TYR A 80 -12.22 31.32 3.40
C TYR A 80 -12.16 31.91 4.82
N ILE A 81 -11.12 32.70 5.13
CA ILE A 81 -10.97 33.35 6.43
C ILE A 81 -12.18 34.24 6.72
N PHE A 82 -12.63 35.02 5.74
CA PHE A 82 -13.82 35.85 5.86
C PHE A 82 -15.08 35.03 6.16
N ILE A 83 -15.29 33.91 5.46
CA ILE A 83 -16.43 33.00 5.71
C ILE A 83 -16.36 32.40 7.12
N TYR A 84 -15.17 31.98 7.56
CA TYR A 84 -14.96 31.42 8.89
C TYR A 84 -15.30 32.44 9.98
N GLU A 85 -14.78 33.67 9.86
CA GLU A 85 -15.04 34.77 10.79
C GLU A 85 -16.52 35.18 10.81
N LEU A 86 -17.16 35.22 9.64
CA LEU A 86 -18.59 35.48 9.55
C LEU A 86 -19.41 34.41 10.29
N ASN A 87 -19.06 33.13 10.09
CA ASN A 87 -19.70 32.03 10.81
C ASN A 87 -19.45 32.14 12.32
N ALA A 88 -18.22 32.48 12.74
CA ALA A 88 -17.88 32.61 14.14
C ALA A 88 -18.67 33.71 14.85
N ARG A 89 -18.84 34.87 14.21
CA ARG A 89 -19.65 35.97 14.73
C ARG A 89 -21.13 35.64 14.79
N LEU A 90 -21.66 35.03 13.74
CA LEU A 90 -23.06 34.62 13.72
C LEU A 90 -23.32 33.61 14.84
N SER A 91 -22.41 32.64 14.98
CA SER A 91 -22.43 31.65 16.06
C SER A 91 -22.43 32.32 17.43
N TYR A 92 -21.51 33.24 17.69
CA TYR A 92 -21.44 34.02 18.93
C TYR A 92 -22.73 34.81 19.21
N TYR A 93 -23.23 35.56 18.22
CA TYR A 93 -24.41 36.41 18.33
C TYR A 93 -25.69 35.60 18.64
N ILE A 94 -25.83 34.42 18.03
CA ILE A 94 -26.92 33.49 18.30
C ILE A 94 -26.74 32.90 19.70
N TYR A 95 -25.54 32.41 20.02
CA TYR A 95 -25.24 31.70 21.26
C TYR A 95 -25.47 32.59 22.49
N MET A 96 -25.03 33.84 22.46
CA MET A 96 -25.18 34.76 23.60
C MET A 96 -26.64 35.14 23.91
N ARG A 97 -27.55 35.04 22.93
CA ARG A 97 -28.99 35.30 23.13
C ARG A 97 -29.75 34.13 23.74
N LEU A 98 -29.15 32.95 23.83
CA LEU A 98 -29.82 31.79 24.37
C LEU A 98 -30.05 31.95 25.88
N PRO A 99 -31.28 31.68 26.37
CA PRO A 99 -31.68 31.99 27.75
C PRO A 99 -30.95 31.14 28.80
N PHE A 100 -30.48 29.95 28.43
CA PHE A 100 -29.78 29.02 29.32
C PHE A 100 -28.30 29.35 29.54
N ILE A 101 -27.74 30.32 28.81
CA ILE A 101 -26.34 30.70 28.97
C ILE A 101 -26.17 31.53 30.26
N PRO A 102 -25.29 31.13 31.19
CA PRO A 102 -25.09 31.85 32.44
C PRO A 102 -24.61 33.29 32.22
N ALA A 103 -25.18 34.26 32.94
CA ALA A 103 -24.80 35.67 32.83
C ALA A 103 -23.30 35.91 33.06
N GLY A 104 -22.70 35.25 34.06
CA GLY A 104 -21.25 35.35 34.32
C GLY A 104 -20.36 34.76 33.21
N TYR A 105 -20.88 33.85 32.38
CA TYR A 105 -20.17 33.41 31.17
C TYR A 105 -20.22 34.49 30.09
N ARG A 106 -21.39 35.12 29.89
CA ARG A 106 -21.55 36.24 28.95
C ARG A 106 -20.61 37.39 29.31
N GLU A 107 -20.54 37.74 30.59
CA GLU A 107 -19.66 38.81 31.08
C GLU A 107 -18.18 38.49 30.86
N LYS A 108 -17.73 37.25 31.15
CA LYS A 108 -16.35 36.82 30.87
C LYS A 108 -16.00 36.87 29.38
N LEU A 109 -16.95 36.56 28.50
CA LEU A 109 -16.75 36.65 27.05
C LEU A 109 -16.82 38.09 26.52
N GLN A 110 -17.76 38.90 27.00
CA GLN A 110 -17.85 40.33 26.64
C GLN A 110 -16.60 41.10 27.08
N GLY A 111 -16.11 40.82 28.30
CA GLY A 111 -14.85 41.35 28.84
C GLY A 111 -13.60 40.90 28.09
N ALA A 112 -13.67 39.80 27.33
CA ALA A 112 -12.63 39.34 26.42
C ALA A 112 -12.63 40.08 25.05
N HIS A 113 -13.25 41.26 24.97
CA HIS A 113 -13.28 42.19 23.82
C HIS A 113 -14.16 41.80 22.62
N PHE A 114 -15.45 41.49 22.85
CA PHE A 114 -16.43 41.31 21.75
C PHE A 114 -17.20 42.58 21.34
N ASP A 115 -17.11 43.68 22.09
CA ASP A 115 -17.94 44.88 21.87
C ASP A 115 -17.24 46.02 21.10
N SER A 116 -15.93 45.94 20.85
CA SER A 116 -15.19 46.96 20.09
C SER A 116 -14.96 46.55 18.62
N ILE A 117 -15.52 47.34 17.72
CA ILE A 117 -15.36 47.23 16.26
C ILE A 117 -14.08 48.00 15.81
N PRO A 118 -12.82 47.57 16.14
CA PRO A 118 -11.78 47.48 15.06
C PRO A 118 -10.53 46.57 15.33
N PRO A 119 -9.76 46.16 14.27
CA PRO A 119 -10.15 45.97 12.89
C PRO A 119 -10.64 44.53 12.67
N LEU A 120 -11.64 44.42 11.81
CA LEU A 120 -12.57 43.31 11.58
C LEU A 120 -12.01 41.90 11.30
N LEU A 121 -10.69 41.66 11.35
CA LEU A 121 -10.07 40.49 10.72
C LEU A 121 -8.97 39.80 11.53
N ILE A 122 -8.61 40.28 12.73
CA ILE A 122 -7.34 39.85 13.38
C ILE A 122 -7.52 38.97 14.62
N GLN A 123 -8.64 39.08 15.35
CA GLN A 123 -8.74 38.52 16.70
C GLN A 123 -8.80 36.98 16.79
N ASN A 124 -9.33 36.27 15.77
CA ASN A 124 -9.33 34.80 15.76
C ASN A 124 -8.38 34.21 14.70
N LEU A 125 -7.44 35.01 14.17
CA LEU A 125 -6.54 34.54 13.13
C LEU A 125 -5.62 33.43 13.62
N ASP A 126 -5.15 33.51 14.86
CA ASP A 126 -4.32 32.49 15.50
C ASP A 126 -5.02 31.13 15.54
N TYR A 127 -6.26 31.08 16.03
CA TYR A 127 -7.07 29.86 16.05
C TYR A 127 -7.43 29.37 14.64
N THR A 128 -7.78 30.28 13.73
CA THR A 128 -8.11 29.95 12.33
C THR A 128 -6.91 29.36 11.60
N LEU A 129 -5.73 29.94 11.78
CA LEU A 129 -4.47 29.45 11.20
C LEU A 129 -4.07 28.11 11.79
N LEU A 130 -4.23 27.91 13.10
CA LEU A 130 -3.97 26.62 13.75
C LEU A 130 -4.88 25.51 13.18
N ILE A 131 -6.17 25.79 13.03
CA ILE A 131 -7.15 24.88 12.43
C ILE A 131 -6.80 24.57 10.97
N LEU A 132 -6.43 25.59 10.19
CA LEU A 132 -6.00 25.44 8.81
C LEU A 132 -4.78 24.52 8.70
N LEU A 133 -3.76 24.75 9.54
CA LEU A 133 -2.55 23.94 9.57
C LEU A 133 -2.85 22.49 9.99
N ALA A 134 -3.66 22.30 11.04
CA ALA A 134 -4.06 20.98 11.52
C ALA A 134 -4.84 20.21 10.45
N ALA A 135 -5.80 20.85 9.77
CA ALA A 135 -6.60 20.25 8.72
C ALA A 135 -5.76 19.90 7.48
N ALA A 136 -4.84 20.79 7.09
CA ALA A 136 -3.91 20.54 5.98
C ALA A 136 -2.94 19.39 6.29
N GLY A 137 -2.36 19.38 7.50
CA GLY A 137 -1.47 18.32 7.96
C GLY A 137 -2.16 16.96 8.01
N PHE A 138 -3.38 16.90 8.55
CA PHE A 138 -4.16 15.66 8.62
C PHE A 138 -4.53 15.14 7.22
N LEU A 139 -4.96 16.02 6.30
CA LEU A 139 -5.23 15.64 4.91
C LEU A 139 -3.98 15.10 4.22
N PHE A 140 -2.85 15.78 4.37
CA PHE A 140 -1.59 15.37 3.75
C PHE A 140 -1.09 14.03 4.30
N MET A 141 -1.16 13.83 5.61
CA MET A 141 -0.78 12.57 6.26
C MET A 141 -1.60 11.41 5.70
N ARG A 142 -2.93 11.56 5.64
CA ARG A 142 -3.80 10.50 5.14
C ARG A 142 -3.62 10.23 3.65
N ASP A 143 -3.47 11.27 2.86
CA ASP A 143 -3.21 11.16 1.43
C ASP A 143 -1.85 10.49 1.15
N SER A 144 -0.84 10.79 1.96
CA SER A 144 0.46 10.11 1.92
C SER A 144 0.35 8.62 2.26
N GLN A 145 -0.37 8.26 3.33
CA GLN A 145 -0.60 6.85 3.68
C GLN A 145 -1.31 6.07 2.58
N ARG A 146 -2.31 6.69 1.94
CA ARG A 146 -3.01 6.09 0.79
C ARG A 146 -2.06 5.86 -0.38
N ARG A 147 -1.27 6.88 -0.75
CA ARG A 147 -0.25 6.74 -1.79
C ARG A 147 0.76 5.63 -1.50
N GLN A 148 1.20 5.48 -0.25
CA GLN A 148 2.12 4.40 0.11
C GLN A 148 1.49 3.01 -0.07
N GLN A 149 0.21 2.85 0.28
CA GLN A 149 -0.52 1.60 0.07
C GLN A 149 -0.69 1.29 -1.42
N ASP A 150 -1.10 2.29 -2.21
CA ASP A 150 -1.27 2.13 -3.66
C ASP A 150 0.06 1.79 -4.33
N LEU A 151 1.16 2.43 -3.93
CA LEU A 151 2.51 2.12 -4.41
C LEU A 151 2.95 0.69 -4.07
N ALA A 152 2.66 0.22 -2.85
CA ALA A 152 3.00 -1.15 -2.45
C ALA A 152 2.23 -2.20 -3.30
N VAL A 153 0.96 -1.94 -3.60
CA VAL A 153 0.17 -2.81 -4.50
C VAL A 153 0.75 -2.81 -5.91
N LEU A 154 1.07 -1.64 -6.46
CA LEU A 154 1.67 -1.52 -7.80
C LEU A 154 3.04 -2.20 -7.89
N GLN A 155 3.84 -2.16 -6.82
CA GLN A 155 5.12 -2.88 -6.76
C GLN A 155 4.93 -4.40 -6.76
N ALA A 156 3.96 -4.90 -6.00
CA ALA A 156 3.64 -6.33 -5.99
C ALA A 156 3.15 -6.81 -7.37
N ASP A 157 2.27 -6.04 -8.02
CA ASP A 157 1.79 -6.35 -9.37
C ASP A 157 2.94 -6.32 -10.39
N LYS A 158 3.87 -5.35 -10.27
CA LYS A 158 5.07 -5.29 -11.10
C LYS A 158 5.94 -6.53 -10.95
N TRP A 159 6.26 -6.94 -9.72
CA TRP A 159 7.06 -8.14 -9.47
C TRP A 159 6.40 -9.40 -10.02
N ARG A 160 5.07 -9.49 -9.88
CA ARG A 160 4.31 -10.60 -10.46
C ARG A 160 4.44 -10.63 -11.99
N LEU A 161 4.30 -9.49 -12.67
CA LEU A 161 4.44 -9.41 -14.12
C LEU A 161 5.87 -9.70 -14.58
N GLU A 162 6.88 -9.24 -13.84
CA GLU A 162 8.29 -9.58 -14.11
C GLU A 162 8.54 -11.08 -13.97
N LEU A 163 7.98 -11.72 -12.93
CA LEU A 163 8.04 -13.17 -12.75
C LEU A 163 7.35 -13.92 -13.89
N GLU A 164 6.13 -13.54 -14.26
CA GLU A 164 5.40 -14.13 -15.39
C GLU A 164 6.18 -13.97 -16.71
N SER A 165 6.84 -12.83 -16.91
CA SER A 165 7.70 -12.59 -18.07
C SER A 165 8.96 -13.47 -18.08
N LEU A 166 9.64 -13.59 -16.93
CA LEU A 166 10.79 -14.48 -16.77
C LEU A 166 10.40 -15.94 -17.04
N GLN A 167 9.27 -16.39 -16.50
CA GLN A 167 8.72 -17.72 -16.76
C GLN A 167 8.42 -17.92 -18.25
N ALA A 168 7.89 -16.91 -18.93
CA ALA A 168 7.60 -16.99 -20.37
C ALA A 168 8.87 -17.00 -21.26
N GLN A 169 9.99 -16.41 -20.83
CA GLN A 169 11.24 -16.40 -21.59
C GLN A 169 12.04 -17.71 -21.46
N VAL A 170 11.97 -18.37 -20.29
CA VAL A 170 12.68 -19.64 -20.05
C VAL A 170 12.11 -20.80 -20.87
N GLN A 171 10.81 -20.77 -21.16
CA GLN A 171 10.10 -21.88 -21.81
C GLN A 171 10.52 -22.17 -23.27
N PRO A 172 10.57 -21.21 -24.22
CA PRO A 172 10.63 -21.56 -25.64
C PRO A 172 11.97 -22.17 -26.04
N HIS A 173 13.08 -21.64 -25.53
CA HIS A 173 14.41 -22.09 -25.93
C HIS A 173 14.74 -23.49 -25.38
N PHE A 174 14.41 -23.76 -24.11
CA PHE A 174 14.59 -25.09 -23.53
C PHE A 174 13.73 -26.14 -24.26
N PHE A 175 12.46 -25.83 -24.53
CA PHE A 175 11.57 -26.76 -25.22
C PHE A 175 12.01 -27.01 -26.66
N PHE A 176 12.42 -25.97 -27.40
CA PHE A 176 12.90 -26.14 -28.77
C PHE A 176 14.14 -27.03 -28.85
N ASN A 177 15.11 -26.83 -27.97
CA ASN A 177 16.32 -27.66 -27.93
C ASN A 177 16.03 -29.10 -27.51
N THR A 178 15.12 -29.29 -26.55
CA THR A 178 14.72 -30.64 -26.12
C THR A 178 13.98 -31.39 -27.23
N LEU A 179 13.10 -30.72 -27.97
CA LEU A 179 12.41 -31.29 -29.13
C LEU A 179 13.39 -31.67 -30.24
N ASN A 180 14.41 -30.84 -30.51
CA ASN A 180 15.45 -31.16 -31.50
C ASN A 180 16.25 -32.41 -31.11
N ASN A 181 16.63 -32.56 -29.84
CA ASN A 181 17.30 -33.77 -29.38
C ASN A 181 16.40 -35.00 -29.43
N LEU A 182 15.12 -34.84 -29.09
CA LEU A 182 14.14 -35.91 -29.21
C LEU A 182 13.97 -36.35 -30.67
N TYR A 183 13.95 -35.39 -31.60
CA TYR A 183 13.92 -35.68 -33.03
C TYR A 183 15.18 -36.45 -33.48
N ALA A 184 16.37 -36.05 -33.03
CA ALA A 184 17.61 -36.77 -33.31
C ALA A 184 17.60 -38.22 -32.75
N LEU A 185 17.17 -38.41 -31.50
CA LEU A 185 17.04 -39.75 -30.90
C LEU A 185 15.98 -40.61 -31.60
N SER A 186 14.89 -40.00 -32.05
CA SER A 186 13.84 -40.65 -32.84
C SER A 186 14.39 -41.15 -34.18
N LEU A 187 15.20 -40.35 -34.87
CA LEU A 187 15.84 -40.76 -36.14
C LEU A 187 16.78 -41.95 -35.94
N GLN A 188 17.41 -42.05 -34.77
CA GLN A 188 18.31 -43.14 -34.39
C GLN A 188 17.59 -44.36 -33.80
N ALA A 189 16.25 -44.34 -33.71
CA ALA A 189 15.45 -45.36 -33.03
C ALA A 189 15.97 -45.68 -31.61
N SER A 190 16.45 -44.66 -30.89
CA SER A 190 17.07 -44.84 -29.58
C SER A 190 16.06 -45.38 -28.56
N PRO A 191 16.43 -46.37 -27.73
CA PRO A 191 15.57 -46.87 -26.66
C PRO A 191 15.30 -45.80 -25.58
N ARG A 192 16.04 -44.69 -25.56
CA ARG A 192 15.84 -43.56 -24.63
C ARG A 192 14.70 -42.63 -25.04
N THR A 193 14.24 -42.72 -26.29
CA THR A 193 13.21 -41.83 -26.86
C THR A 193 11.91 -41.79 -26.03
N PRO A 194 11.29 -42.94 -25.64
CA PRO A 194 10.04 -42.92 -24.88
C PRO A 194 10.18 -42.27 -23.50
N VAL A 195 11.33 -42.50 -22.83
CA VAL A 195 11.65 -41.92 -21.52
C VAL A 195 11.78 -40.40 -21.63
N MET A 196 12.44 -39.92 -22.67
CA MET A 196 12.59 -38.49 -22.93
C MET A 196 11.25 -37.79 -23.20
N ILE A 197 10.34 -38.43 -23.93
CA ILE A 197 8.97 -37.92 -24.14
C ILE A 197 8.23 -37.81 -22.80
N ALA A 198 8.36 -38.81 -21.92
CA ALA A 198 7.69 -38.81 -20.63
C ALA A 198 8.18 -37.65 -19.73
N HIS A 199 9.50 -37.45 -19.62
CA HIS A 199 10.05 -36.34 -18.84
C HIS A 199 9.67 -34.97 -19.41
N LEU A 200 9.74 -34.81 -20.73
CA LEU A 200 9.32 -33.57 -21.40
C LEU A 200 7.83 -33.28 -21.14
N SER A 201 6.97 -34.29 -21.24
CA SER A 201 5.54 -34.15 -20.94
C SER A 201 5.29 -33.76 -19.48
N GLY A 202 6.05 -34.34 -18.54
CA GLY A 202 5.99 -34.00 -17.11
C GLY A 202 6.35 -32.54 -16.84
N ILE A 203 7.45 -32.07 -17.42
CA ILE A 203 7.88 -30.67 -17.34
C ILE A 203 6.83 -29.73 -17.94
N MET A 204 6.33 -30.02 -19.14
CA MET A 204 5.31 -29.19 -19.79
C MET A 204 4.03 -29.12 -18.96
N ARG A 205 3.58 -30.25 -18.39
CA ARG A 205 2.39 -30.28 -17.53
C ARG A 205 2.57 -29.41 -16.29
N TYR A 206 3.71 -29.55 -15.62
CA TYR A 206 4.03 -28.75 -14.45
C TYR A 206 4.03 -27.25 -14.77
N VAL A 207 4.75 -26.86 -15.81
CA VAL A 207 4.92 -25.46 -16.21
C VAL A 207 3.61 -24.81 -16.69
N LEU A 208 2.77 -25.53 -17.43
CA LEU A 208 1.55 -24.98 -18.01
C LEU A 208 0.37 -24.92 -17.02
N TYR A 209 0.29 -25.88 -16.11
CA TYR A 209 -0.91 -26.05 -15.27
C TYR A 209 -0.64 -25.85 -13.78
N GLU A 210 0.55 -26.19 -13.30
CA GLU A 210 0.83 -26.24 -11.87
C GLU A 210 1.57 -24.98 -11.42
N ALA A 211 2.55 -24.52 -12.20
CA ALA A 211 3.34 -23.33 -11.92
C ALA A 211 2.56 -22.00 -12.02
N ARG A 212 1.32 -22.03 -12.54
CA ARG A 212 0.43 -20.86 -12.63
C ARG A 212 -0.46 -20.67 -11.38
N ASN A 213 -0.56 -21.67 -10.51
CA ASN A 213 -1.57 -21.73 -9.46
C ASN A 213 -1.03 -21.43 -8.06
N GLY A 214 -0.36 -20.29 -7.90
CA GLY A 214 0.19 -19.88 -6.60
C GLY A 214 1.25 -20.84 -6.08
N GLN A 215 1.27 -21.08 -4.77
CA GLN A 215 2.26 -21.97 -4.16
C GLN A 215 1.98 -23.44 -4.45
N VAL A 216 3.06 -24.20 -4.65
CA VAL A 216 3.05 -25.63 -4.99
C VAL A 216 3.76 -26.44 -3.91
N PRO A 217 3.39 -27.71 -3.70
CA PRO A 217 4.13 -28.60 -2.81
C PRO A 217 5.59 -28.74 -3.25
N LEU A 218 6.53 -28.62 -2.30
CA LEU A 218 7.98 -28.78 -2.55
C LEU A 218 8.29 -30.11 -3.25
N ALA A 219 7.58 -31.18 -2.90
CA ALA A 219 7.71 -32.49 -3.56
C ALA A 219 7.47 -32.42 -5.08
N LYS A 220 6.57 -31.56 -5.55
CA LYS A 220 6.30 -31.39 -6.99
C LYS A 220 7.41 -30.60 -7.69
N GLU A 221 7.91 -29.57 -7.03
CA GLU A 221 9.07 -28.81 -7.52
C GLU A 221 10.30 -29.71 -7.64
N ILE A 222 10.55 -30.59 -6.66
CA ILE A 222 11.62 -31.60 -6.70
C ILE A 222 11.41 -32.59 -7.84
N ALA A 223 10.19 -33.10 -8.05
CA ALA A 223 9.89 -34.01 -9.16
C ALA A 223 10.09 -33.36 -10.54
N PHE A 224 9.75 -32.07 -10.64
CA PHE A 224 10.04 -31.24 -11.80
C PHE A 224 11.56 -31.12 -12.03
N LEU A 225 12.34 -30.79 -11.00
CA LEU A 225 13.80 -30.70 -11.09
C LEU A 225 14.44 -32.02 -11.51
N HIS A 226 13.97 -33.16 -10.99
CA HIS A 226 14.43 -34.47 -11.43
C HIS A 226 14.25 -34.66 -12.94
N SER A 227 13.02 -34.42 -13.44
CA SER A 227 12.73 -34.57 -14.87
C SER A 227 13.55 -33.60 -15.72
N TYR A 228 13.79 -32.38 -15.23
CA TYR A 228 14.63 -31.40 -15.90
C TYR A 228 16.09 -31.86 -15.99
N LEU A 229 16.67 -32.32 -14.88
CA LEU A 229 18.05 -32.79 -14.83
C LEU A 229 18.28 -34.06 -15.66
N ASP A 230 17.30 -34.96 -15.73
CA ASP A 230 17.38 -36.16 -16.56
C ASP A 230 17.42 -35.81 -18.05
N LEU A 231 16.65 -34.80 -18.49
CA LEU A 231 16.76 -34.28 -19.87
C LEU A 231 18.12 -33.61 -20.13
N GLU A 232 18.64 -32.84 -19.18
CA GLU A 232 19.96 -32.22 -19.29
C GLU A 232 21.09 -33.26 -19.36
N ARG A 233 21.01 -34.35 -18.60
CA ARG A 233 21.96 -35.48 -18.66
C ARG A 233 22.01 -36.10 -20.05
N ILE A 234 20.84 -36.36 -20.64
CA ILE A 234 20.73 -36.91 -21.99
C ILE A 234 21.28 -35.90 -23.01
N ARG A 235 20.94 -34.61 -22.87
CA ARG A 235 21.36 -33.54 -23.79
C ARG A 235 22.88 -33.38 -23.83
N HIS A 236 23.55 -33.44 -22.68
CA HIS A 236 24.99 -33.22 -22.59
C HIS A 236 25.82 -34.51 -22.73
N GLU A 237 25.17 -35.67 -22.89
CA GLU A 237 25.82 -37.00 -22.98
C GLU A 237 26.78 -37.28 -21.81
N ARG A 238 26.54 -36.66 -20.65
CA ARG A 238 27.38 -36.75 -19.44
C ARG A 238 26.55 -37.14 -18.23
N GLU A 239 26.22 -38.43 -18.13
CA GLU A 239 25.45 -38.98 -17.01
C GLU A 239 26.16 -38.77 -15.67
N ASP A 240 27.49 -38.87 -15.63
CA ASP A 240 28.28 -38.83 -14.39
C ASP A 240 28.54 -37.41 -13.85
N ALA A 241 28.28 -36.36 -14.64
CA ALA A 241 28.64 -34.99 -14.31
C ALA A 241 27.56 -34.24 -13.51
N ILE A 242 26.35 -34.78 -13.39
CA ILE A 242 25.20 -34.10 -12.76
C ILE A 242 24.70 -34.95 -11.60
N ARG A 243 24.94 -34.49 -10.36
CA ARG A 243 24.49 -35.14 -9.12
C ARG A 243 23.42 -34.28 -8.44
N PHE A 244 22.30 -34.92 -8.12
CA PHE A 244 21.20 -34.31 -7.41
C PHE A 244 20.79 -35.23 -6.26
N ALA A 245 20.81 -34.68 -5.06
CA ALA A 245 20.39 -35.38 -3.86
C ALA A 245 19.44 -34.47 -3.08
N VAL A 246 18.45 -35.07 -2.43
CA VAL A 246 17.49 -34.37 -1.57
C VAL A 246 17.68 -34.88 -0.16
N GLN A 247 17.99 -33.98 0.76
CA GLN A 247 18.11 -34.31 2.18
C GLN A 247 16.89 -33.78 2.96
N GLY A 248 16.29 -34.62 3.80
CA GLY A 248 15.15 -34.25 4.64
C GLY A 248 13.80 -34.76 4.12
N ARG A 249 12.71 -34.17 4.63
CA ARG A 249 11.33 -34.53 4.30
C ARG A 249 10.66 -33.39 3.53
N PRO A 250 10.44 -33.53 2.21
CA PRO A 250 9.83 -32.48 1.41
C PRO A 250 8.30 -32.35 1.60
N GLU A 251 7.67 -33.30 2.29
CA GLU A 251 6.22 -33.28 2.51
C GLU A 251 5.78 -32.13 3.42
N GLY A 252 4.62 -31.52 3.11
CA GLY A 252 4.01 -30.48 3.93
C GLY A 252 4.54 -29.06 3.71
N HIS A 253 5.57 -28.88 2.88
CA HIS A 253 6.10 -27.57 2.52
C HIS A 253 5.51 -27.06 1.21
N LEU A 254 5.13 -25.79 1.19
CA LEU A 254 4.69 -25.06 0.01
C LEU A 254 5.77 -24.06 -0.40
N VAL A 255 6.08 -23.99 -1.69
CA VAL A 255 7.07 -23.10 -2.28
C VAL A 255 6.48 -22.37 -3.49
N GLU A 256 7.10 -21.25 -3.88
CA GLU A 256 6.80 -20.66 -5.18
C GLU A 256 7.28 -21.60 -6.30
N PRO A 257 6.50 -21.80 -7.37
CA PRO A 257 6.86 -22.72 -8.45
C PRO A 257 8.05 -22.17 -9.26
N LEU A 258 8.87 -23.08 -9.78
CA LEU A 258 10.07 -22.77 -10.57
C LEU A 258 11.13 -21.98 -9.78
N LEU A 259 11.04 -21.95 -8.44
CA LEU A 259 11.95 -21.22 -7.57
C LEU A 259 13.41 -21.63 -7.77
N PHE A 260 13.67 -22.93 -7.97
CA PHE A 260 15.02 -23.45 -8.08
C PHE A 260 15.54 -23.48 -9.51
N LEU A 261 14.65 -23.38 -10.51
CA LEU A 261 15.03 -23.47 -11.92
C LEU A 261 16.11 -22.43 -12.32
N PRO A 262 16.02 -21.14 -11.95
CA PRO A 262 17.07 -20.16 -12.28
C PRO A 262 18.44 -20.51 -11.69
N LEU A 263 18.47 -21.10 -10.49
CA LEU A 263 19.71 -21.53 -9.84
C LEU A 263 20.34 -22.68 -10.62
N VAL A 264 19.53 -23.68 -10.95
CA VAL A 264 19.96 -24.84 -11.74
C VAL A 264 20.46 -24.39 -13.11
N GLU A 265 19.72 -23.53 -13.83
CA GLU A 265 20.17 -22.98 -15.11
C GLU A 265 21.50 -22.23 -15.02
N ASN A 266 21.71 -21.46 -13.95
CA ASN A 266 22.97 -20.78 -13.73
C ASN A 266 24.13 -21.77 -13.52
N CYS A 267 23.90 -22.87 -12.80
CA CYS A 267 24.90 -23.95 -12.69
C CYS A 267 25.26 -24.51 -14.07
N PHE A 268 24.28 -24.80 -14.93
CA PHE A 268 24.55 -25.28 -16.29
C PHE A 268 25.32 -24.27 -17.15
N LYS A 269 24.96 -22.98 -17.08
CA LYS A 269 25.64 -21.91 -17.82
C LYS A 269 27.11 -21.79 -17.43
N HIS A 270 27.43 -21.88 -16.14
CA HIS A 270 28.79 -21.64 -15.65
C HIS A 270 29.67 -22.90 -15.58
N SER A 271 29.09 -24.09 -15.41
CA SER A 271 29.85 -25.33 -15.25
C SER A 271 30.14 -26.07 -16.56
N LEU A 272 29.27 -25.96 -17.57
CA LEU A 272 29.37 -26.81 -18.79
C LEU A 272 29.78 -26.06 -20.06
N GLN A 273 29.87 -24.72 -20.04
CA GLN A 273 30.38 -23.94 -21.19
C GLN A 273 31.91 -24.00 -21.35
N GLN A 274 32.64 -24.26 -20.27
CA GLN A 274 34.09 -24.47 -20.33
C GLN A 274 34.33 -25.97 -20.32
N ALA A 275 34.82 -26.53 -21.42
CA ALA A 275 35.20 -27.94 -21.53
C ALA A 275 36.47 -28.23 -20.71
N ILE A 276 36.41 -27.99 -19.40
CA ILE A 276 37.45 -28.31 -18.44
C ILE A 276 37.22 -29.76 -18.01
N PRO A 277 38.20 -30.66 -18.19
CA PRO A 277 38.11 -32.02 -17.68
C PRO A 277 37.90 -32.01 -16.16
N GLY A 278 36.83 -32.64 -15.67
CA GLY A 278 36.54 -32.79 -14.23
C GLY A 278 35.41 -31.91 -13.66
N ASN A 279 34.76 -31.05 -14.45
CA ASN A 279 33.64 -30.24 -13.95
C ASN A 279 32.39 -31.10 -13.68
N SER A 280 31.79 -30.91 -12.51
CA SER A 280 30.53 -31.55 -12.10
C SER A 280 29.60 -30.52 -11.45
N ILE A 281 28.28 -30.77 -11.55
CA ILE A 281 27.25 -29.99 -10.87
C ILE A 281 26.72 -30.87 -9.73
N GLU A 282 26.91 -30.43 -8.49
CA GLU A 282 26.33 -31.05 -7.30
C GLU A 282 25.28 -30.13 -6.70
N LEU A 283 24.03 -30.62 -6.66
CA LEU A 283 22.88 -29.97 -6.04
C LEU A 283 22.44 -30.85 -4.86
N LEU A 284 22.65 -30.35 -3.64
CA LEU A 284 22.36 -31.01 -2.36
C LEU A 284 21.17 -30.37 -1.64
#